data_AF-A0A0B1ZB36-F1
#
_entry.id   AF-A0A0B1ZB36-F1
#
_cell.length_a   1.000
_cell.length_b   1.000
_cell.length_c   1.000
_cell.angle_alpha   90.00
_cell.angle_beta   90.00
_cell.angle_gamma   90.00
#
_symmetry.space_group_name_H-M   'P 1'
#
loop_
_entity.id
_entity.type
_entity.pdbx_description
1 polymer ?
#
loop_
_entity_poly.entity_id
_entity_poly.type
_entity_poly.pdbx_seq_one_letter_code
_entity_poly.pdbx_strand_id
1 'polypeptide(L)'
;MTSVQEFFELSNRITLEYEAIVPLLRDPEVVKAARFLAELDALASQYDFKPVDIMTLLDPGRAAGLPAAIGQKIKGPSNRRSNAK
;
A
#
# COMPACT_ATOMS: atom_id res chain seq x y z
N MET A 1 -2.83 -27.74 -11.03
CA MET A 1 -3.91 -26.83 -10.64
C MET A 1 -4.11 -25.84 -11.78
N THR A 2 -5.34 -25.60 -12.21
CA THR A 2 -5.65 -24.76 -13.37
C THR A 2 -5.70 -23.29 -12.94
N SER A 3 -5.24 -22.39 -13.81
CA SER A 3 -5.24 -20.93 -13.57
C SER A 3 -6.60 -20.35 -13.18
N VAL A 4 -7.68 -21.03 -13.56
CA VAL A 4 -9.06 -20.69 -13.22
C VAL A 4 -9.33 -20.88 -11.72
N GLN A 5 -8.82 -21.97 -11.12
CA GLN A 5 -8.99 -22.24 -9.69
C GLN A 5 -8.26 -21.19 -8.84
N GLU A 6 -7.02 -20.85 -9.22
CA GLU A 6 -6.23 -19.80 -8.58
C GLU A 6 -6.92 -18.42 -8.68
N PHE A 7 -7.57 -18.12 -9.81
CA PHE A 7 -8.35 -16.90 -9.99
C PHE A 7 -9.55 -16.84 -9.04
N PHE A 8 -10.30 -17.93 -8.89
CA PHE A 8 -11.42 -17.98 -7.95
C PHE A 8 -10.97 -17.84 -6.50
N GLU A 9 -9.86 -18.49 -6.12
CA GLU A 9 -9.30 -18.37 -4.77
C GLU A 9 -8.85 -16.95 -4.47
N LEU A 10 -8.20 -16.28 -5.43
CA LEU A 10 -7.78 -14.89 -5.30
C LEU A 10 -9.00 -13.94 -5.20
N SER A 11 -10.00 -14.13 -6.07
CA SER A 11 -11.23 -13.33 -6.07
C SER A 11 -11.98 -13.48 -4.75
N ASN A 12 -12.04 -14.69 -4.20
CA ASN A 12 -12.68 -14.95 -2.93
C ASN A 12 -11.92 -14.29 -1.77
N ARG A 13 -10.58 -14.35 -1.79
CA ARG A 13 -9.75 -13.67 -0.77
C ARG A 13 -9.96 -12.15 -0.80
N ILE A 14 -9.95 -11.54 -1.98
CA ILE A 14 -10.20 -10.10 -2.12
C ILE A 14 -11.59 -9.76 -1.58
N THR A 15 -12.61 -10.57 -1.88
CA THR A 15 -13.98 -10.34 -1.40
C THR A 15 -14.04 -10.36 0.13
N LEU A 16 -13.43 -11.35 0.78
CA LEU A 16 -13.38 -11.45 2.24
C LEU A 16 -12.63 -10.29 2.89
N GLU A 17 -11.52 -9.85 2.30
CA GLU A 17 -10.78 -8.68 2.78
C GLU A 17 -11.63 -7.41 2.69
N TYR A 18 -12.39 -7.24 1.61
CA TYR A 18 -13.35 -6.13 1.47
C TYR A 18 -14.46 -6.20 2.52
N GLU A 19 -15.08 -7.36 2.73
CA GLU A 19 -16.12 -7.54 3.74
C GLU A 19 -15.62 -7.23 5.15
N ALA A 20 -14.36 -7.54 5.46
CA ALA A 20 -13.75 -7.23 6.75
C ALA A 20 -13.51 -5.72 6.96
N ILE A 21 -13.21 -4.98 5.88
CA ILE A 21 -12.90 -3.54 5.94
C ILE A 21 -14.18 -2.69 5.90
N VAL A 22 -15.25 -3.17 5.25
CA VAL A 22 -16.52 -2.43 5.10
C VAL A 22 -17.10 -1.92 6.43
N PRO A 23 -17.13 -2.69 7.53
CA PRO A 23 -17.59 -2.18 8.83
C PRO A 23 -16.71 -1.06 9.40
N LEU A 24 -15.40 -1.12 9.19
CA LEU A 24 -14.44 -0.10 9.65
C LEU A 24 -14.62 1.21 8.88
N LEU A 25 -14.99 1.13 7.59
CA LEU A 25 -15.33 2.30 6.77
C LEU A 25 -16.66 2.96 7.15
N ARG A 26 -17.42 2.40 8.09
CA ARG A 26 -18.61 3.06 8.66
C ARG A 26 -18.28 3.93 9.86
N ASP A 27 -17.09 3.77 10.45
CA ASP A 27 -16.63 4.63 11.53
C ASP A 27 -16.32 6.04 10.97
N PRO A 28 -17.00 7.09 11.45
CA PRO A 28 -16.78 8.45 10.97
C PRO A 28 -15.33 8.94 11.08
N GLU A 29 -14.59 8.54 12.12
CA GLU A 29 -13.20 8.94 12.31
C GLU A 29 -12.28 8.21 11.33
N VAL A 30 -12.57 6.95 11.01
CA VAL A 30 -11.84 6.21 9.97
C VAL A 30 -12.06 6.84 8.60
N VAL A 31 -13.29 7.22 8.26
CA VAL A 31 -13.61 7.90 7.00
C VAL A 31 -12.87 9.24 6.91
N LYS A 32 -12.84 10.00 8.01
CA LYS A 32 -12.13 11.28 8.08
C LYS A 32 -10.63 11.13 7.89
N ALA A 33 -10.01 10.15 8.56
CA ALA A 33 -8.60 9.85 8.40
C ALA A 33 -8.26 9.42 6.97
N ALA A 34 -9.08 8.55 6.37
CA ALA A 34 -8.88 8.09 5.00
C ALA A 34 -8.98 9.24 3.98
N ARG A 35 -9.94 10.15 4.15
CA ARG A 35 -10.07 11.35 3.30
C ARG A 35 -8.87 12.27 3.44
N PHE A 36 -8.44 12.55 4.68
CA PHE A 36 -7.27 13.37 4.93
C PHE A 36 -6.01 12.81 4.26
N LEU A 37 -5.77 11.49 4.38
CA LEU A 37 -4.63 10.84 3.74
C LEU A 37 -4.71 10.93 2.21
N ALA A 38 -5.89 10.74 1.62
CA ALA A 38 -6.08 10.87 0.18
C ALA A 38 -5.84 12.31 -0.32
N GLU A 39 -6.31 13.33 0.42
CA GLU A 39 -6.05 14.73 0.11
C GLU A 39 -4.56 15.08 0.25
N LEU A 40 -3.90 14.56 1.28
CA LEU A 40 -2.47 14.72 1.49
C LEU A 40 -1.65 14.09 0.36
N ASP A 41 -1.99 12.87 -0.06
CA ASP A 41 -1.31 12.18 -1.18
C ASP A 41 -1.50 12.94 -2.49
N ALA A 42 -2.71 13.43 -2.76
CA ALA A 42 -2.98 14.25 -3.95
C ALA A 42 -2.17 15.55 -3.93
N LEU A 43 -2.10 16.22 -2.79
CA LEU A 43 -1.32 17.44 -2.63
C LEU A 43 0.19 17.16 -2.78
N ALA A 44 0.71 16.13 -2.12
CA ALA A 44 2.11 15.74 -2.20
C ALA A 44 2.52 15.44 -3.65
N SER A 45 1.67 14.73 -4.39
CA SER A 45 1.92 14.42 -5.80
C SER A 45 1.97 15.66 -6.69
N GLN A 46 1.20 16.72 -6.40
CA GLN A 46 1.23 17.97 -7.18
C GLN A 46 2.57 18.70 -7.07
N TYR A 47 3.25 18.54 -5.94
CA TYR A 47 4.52 19.21 -5.65
C TYR A 47 5.72 18.26 -5.68
N ASP A 48 5.54 17.02 -6.17
CA ASP A 48 6.55 15.96 -6.22
C ASP A 48 7.20 15.64 -4.86
N PHE A 49 6.42 15.79 -3.78
CA PHE A 49 6.85 15.42 -2.44
C PHE A 49 6.69 13.92 -2.21
N LYS A 50 7.73 13.28 -1.67
CA LYS A 50 7.64 11.91 -1.17
C LYS A 50 7.32 11.92 0.33
N PRO A 51 6.77 10.83 0.88
CA PRO A 51 6.51 10.72 2.31
C PRO A 51 7.74 11.03 3.18
N VAL A 52 8.95 10.63 2.74
CA VAL A 52 10.19 10.94 3.46
C VAL A 52 10.50 12.43 3.48
N ASP A 53 10.20 13.17 2.41
CA ASP A 53 10.44 14.61 2.34
C ASP A 53 9.51 15.35 3.30
N ILE A 54 8.23 14.96 3.33
CA ILE A 54 7.23 15.50 4.27
C ILE A 54 7.66 15.24 5.72
N MET A 55 8.05 14.00 6.03
CA MET A 55 8.51 13.65 7.37
C MET A 55 9.79 14.39 7.75
N THR A 56 10.71 14.60 6.81
CA THR A 56 11.94 15.37 7.04
C THR A 56 11.65 16.83 7.37
N LEU A 57 10.63 17.43 6.75
CA LEU A 57 10.21 18.80 7.06
C LEU A 57 9.52 18.92 8.43
N LEU A 58 8.73 17.92 8.81
CA LEU A 58 7.95 17.95 10.06
C LEU A 58 8.76 17.54 11.29
N ASP A 59 9.53 16.46 11.18
CA ASP A 59 10.34 15.90 12.26
C ASP A 59 11.59 15.20 11.70
N PRO A 60 12.69 15.94 11.53
CA PRO A 60 13.94 15.41 11.00
C PRO A 60 14.50 14.23 11.80
N GLY A 61 14.33 14.24 13.13
CA GLY A 61 14.86 13.20 14.01
C GLY A 61 14.15 11.87 13.80
N ARG A 62 12.83 11.92 13.57
CA ARG A 62 12.03 10.74 13.26
C ARG A 62 12.22 10.27 11.82
N ALA A 63 12.43 11.20 10.88
CA ALA A 63 12.71 10.88 9.49
C ALA A 63 14.01 10.07 9.31
N ALA A 64 15.04 10.36 10.11
CA ALA A 64 16.32 9.64 10.09
C ALA A 64 16.19 8.14 10.45
N GLY A 65 15.12 7.75 11.14
CA GLY A 65 14.83 6.36 11.49
C GLY A 65 13.95 5.61 10.47
N LEU A 66 13.43 6.29 9.44
CA LEU A 66 12.58 5.65 8.44
C LEU A 66 13.45 4.83 7.46
N PRO A 67 13.13 3.55 7.22
CA PRO A 67 13.82 2.78 6.21
C PRO A 67 13.60 3.42 4.83
N ALA A 68 14.67 3.61 4.06
CA ALA A 68 14.66 4.23 2.72
C ALA A 68 13.76 3.50 1.69
N ALA A 69 13.12 2.39 2.07
CA ALA A 69 12.41 1.46 1.20
C ALA A 69 10.87 1.65 1.14
N ILE A 70 10.29 2.67 1.78
CA ILE A 70 8.83 2.90 1.72
C ILE A 70 8.36 3.29 0.29
N GLY A 71 9.29 3.61 -0.62
CA GLY A 71 9.00 3.88 -2.04
C GLY A 71 9.26 2.74 -3.03
N GLN A 72 9.70 1.54 -2.61
CA GLN A 72 10.01 0.47 -3.55
C GLN A 72 8.84 -0.51 -3.73
N LYS A 73 8.22 -0.41 -4.92
CA LYS A 73 7.45 -1.42 -5.65
C LYS A 73 7.28 -2.75 -4.92
N ILE A 74 6.01 -3.12 -4.68
CA ILE A 74 5.56 -4.50 -4.58
C ILE A 74 6.10 -5.26 -5.80
N LYS A 75 7.26 -5.90 -5.68
CA LYS A 75 7.79 -6.83 -6.68
C LYS A 75 7.00 -8.12 -6.51
N GLY A 76 6.13 -8.42 -7.48
CA GLY A 76 5.54 -9.74 -7.63
C GLY A 76 6.62 -10.82 -7.73
N PRO A 77 6.28 -12.10 -7.44
CA PRO A 77 7.25 -13.16 -7.26
C PRO A 77 8.04 -13.40 -8.56
N SER A 78 9.35 -13.15 -8.50
CA SER A 78 10.31 -13.45 -9.55
C SER A 78 10.58 -14.95 -9.60
N ASN A 79 9.88 -15.66 -10.48
CA ASN A 79 10.09 -17.09 -10.72
C ASN A 79 11.39 -17.30 -11.54
N ARG A 80 12.54 -17.43 -10.87
CA ARG A 80 13.80 -17.89 -11.53
C ARG A 80 13.82 -19.41 -11.59
N ARG A 81 13.36 -19.97 -12.71
CA ARG A 81 13.76 -21.33 -13.11
C ARG A 81 15.18 -21.29 -13.65
N SER A 82 16.13 -21.78 -12.87
CA SER A 82 17.45 -22.17 -13.36
C SER A 82 17.33 -23.52 -14.08
N ASN A 83 17.42 -23.53 -15.41
CA ASN A 83 17.71 -24.77 -16.13
C ASN A 83 19.22 -25.02 -16.07
N ALA A 84 19.59 -26.09 -15.37
CA ALA A 84 20.88 -26.74 -15.51
C ALA A 84 21.00 -27.34 -16.92
N LYS A 85 22.17 -27.19 -17.52
CA LYS A 85 22.65 -27.99 -18.65
C LYS A 85 23.94 -28.66 -18.21
#